data_AF-A0A3N5PSD9-F1
#
_entry.id   AF-A0A3N5PSD9-F1
#
_cell.length_a   1.000
_cell.length_b   1.000
_cell.length_c   1.000
_cell.angle_alpha   90.00
_cell.angle_beta   90.00
_cell.angle_gamma   90.00
#
_symmetry.space_group_name_H-M   'P 1'
#
loop_
_entity.id
_entity.type
_entity.pdbx_description
1 polymer ?
#
loop_
_entity_poly.entity_id
_entity_poly.type
_entity_poly.pdbx_seq_one_letter_code
_entity_poly.pdbx_strand_id
1 'polypeptide(L)'
;MKKLAVLIFIVLFSIISYSQDRISVGLGYDVAFPMGDFADVVKVGHSWTLFGEYPVNPKYSIQLLTGYTIYAANIGEIGYQGKVITFDT
;
A
#
# COMPACT_ATOMS: atom_id res chain seq x y z
N MET A 1 23.22 30.19 16.33
CA MET A 1 22.89 28.86 15.76
C MET A 1 21.43 28.71 15.33
N LYS A 2 20.44 29.27 16.04
CA LYS A 2 19.00 29.18 15.67
C LYS A 2 18.68 29.64 14.24
N LYS A 3 19.33 30.71 13.76
CA LYS A 3 19.17 31.24 12.39
C LYS A 3 19.64 30.28 11.29
N LEU A 4 20.67 29.48 11.58
CA LEU A 4 21.20 28.48 10.63
C LEU A 4 20.23 27.29 10.48
N ALA A 5 19.66 26.83 11.60
CA ALA A 5 18.67 25.76 11.61
C ALA A 5 17.41 26.15 10.81
N VAL A 6 16.93 27.40 10.96
CA VAL A 6 15.79 27.92 10.20
C VAL A 6 16.11 27.97 8.70
N LEU A 7 17.32 28.38 8.33
CA LEU A 7 17.73 28.47 6.93
C LEU A 7 17.81 27.09 6.27
N ILE A 8 18.35 26.09 6.99
CA ILE A 8 18.35 24.68 6.58
C ILE A 8 16.91 24.17 6.40
N PHE A 9 16.01 24.51 7.33
CA PHE A 9 14.60 24.11 7.25
C PHE A 9 13.91 24.73 6.02
N ILE A 10 14.12 26.02 5.75
CA ILE A 10 13.55 26.69 4.57
C ILE A 10 14.06 26.07 3.27
N VAL A 11 15.35 25.75 3.18
CA VAL A 11 15.95 25.10 2.00
C VAL A 11 15.40 23.68 1.79
N LEU A 12 15.18 22.92 2.86
CA LEU A 12 14.58 21.58 2.75
C LEU A 12 13.14 21.64 2.27
N PHE A 13 12.34 22.58 2.78
CA PHE A 13 10.93 22.71 2.40
C PHE A 13 10.72 23.30 1.00
N SER A 14 11.62 24.15 0.51
CA SER A 14 11.51 24.71 -0.85
C SER A 14 11.75 23.67 -1.96
N ILE A 15 12.55 22.64 -1.70
CA ILE A 15 12.77 21.52 -2.64
C ILE A 15 11.48 20.68 -2.78
N ILE A 16 10.72 20.52 -1.70
CA ILE A 16 9.47 19.73 -1.69
C ILE A 16 8.40 20.42 -2.54
N SER A 17 8.28 21.74 -2.47
CA SER A 17 7.28 22.50 -3.26
C SER A 17 7.48 22.39 -4.77
N TYR A 18 8.72 22.34 -5.27
CA TYR A 18 8.99 22.19 -6.71
C TYR A 18 8.70 20.77 -7.25
N SER A 19 8.72 19.76 -6.36
CA SER A 19 8.46 18.37 -6.74
C SER A 19 6.97 18.00 -6.74
N GLN A 20 6.11 18.80 -6.08
CA GLN A 20 4.67 18.51 -5.96
C GLN A 20 3.91 18.65 -7.29
N ASP A 21 4.33 19.54 -8.20
CA ASP A 21 3.69 19.70 -9.53
C ASP A 21 3.88 18.47 -10.43
N ARG A 22 4.80 17.56 -10.08
CA ARG A 22 5.07 16.35 -10.87
C ARG A 22 4.61 15.08 -10.17
N ILE A 23 4.45 15.06 -8.86
CA ILE A 23 4.10 13.85 -8.13
C ILE A 23 2.58 13.74 -8.04
N SER A 24 2.03 12.67 -8.61
CA SER A 24 0.62 12.30 -8.39
C SER A 24 0.55 11.18 -7.36
N VAL A 25 -0.19 11.40 -6.27
CA VAL A 25 -0.44 10.38 -5.26
C VAL A 25 -1.94 10.14 -5.17
N GLY A 26 -2.35 8.89 -5.04
CA GLY A 26 -3.73 8.59 -4.72
C GLY A 26 -3.90 7.29 -3.96
N LEU A 27 -5.12 7.13 -3.45
CA LEU A 27 -5.55 5.99 -2.66
C LEU A 27 -6.60 5.23 -3.47
N GLY A 28 -6.34 3.95 -3.69
CA GLY A 28 -7.26 2.98 -4.26
C GLY A 28 -7.82 2.09 -3.16
N TYR A 29 -9.09 1.75 -3.30
CA TYR A 29 -9.72 0.68 -2.56
C TYR A 29 -10.07 -0.41 -3.57
N ASP A 30 -9.51 -1.60 -3.37
CA ASP A 30 -9.66 -2.73 -4.27
C ASP A 30 -10.29 -3.91 -3.52
N VAL A 31 -11.12 -4.69 -4.23
CA VAL A 31 -11.66 -5.94 -3.71
C VAL A 31 -10.91 -7.07 -4.41
N ALA A 32 -10.13 -7.82 -3.65
CA ALA A 32 -9.35 -8.95 -4.14
C ALA A 32 -10.23 -10.20 -4.16
N PHE A 33 -10.53 -10.70 -5.37
CA PHE A 33 -11.14 -12.00 -5.57
C PHE A 33 -10.06 -13.06 -5.75
N PRO A 34 -10.13 -14.20 -5.05
CA PRO A 34 -9.16 -15.28 -5.22
C PRO A 34 -9.28 -15.85 -6.64
N MET A 35 -8.21 -15.78 -7.43
CA MET A 35 -8.12 -16.42 -8.75
C MET A 35 -7.70 -17.90 -8.61
N GLY A 36 -8.39 -18.66 -7.74
CA GLY A 36 -8.08 -20.06 -7.41
C GLY A 36 -9.34 -20.87 -7.13
N ASP A 37 -9.22 -21.97 -6.36
CA ASP A 37 -10.34 -22.89 -6.09
C ASP A 37 -11.56 -22.15 -5.50
N PHE A 38 -12.64 -22.13 -6.28
CA PHE A 38 -13.87 -21.38 -6.02
C PHE A 38 -14.70 -21.90 -4.82
N ALA A 39 -14.27 -23.00 -4.19
CA ALA A 39 -14.95 -23.60 -3.05
C ALA A 39 -14.83 -22.78 -1.76
N ASP A 40 -13.99 -21.75 -1.73
CA ASP A 40 -13.66 -20.97 -0.53
C ASP A 40 -14.14 -19.50 -0.67
N VAL A 41 -15.45 -19.33 -0.82
CA VAL A 41 -16.16 -18.04 -0.98
C VAL A 41 -15.89 -17.06 0.19
N VAL A 42 -15.34 -17.56 1.31
CA VAL A 42 -14.98 -16.78 2.51
C VAL A 42 -13.71 -15.94 2.30
N LYS A 43 -13.00 -16.10 1.18
CA LYS A 43 -11.70 -15.43 0.91
C LYS A 43 -11.80 -14.09 0.16
N VAL A 44 -12.93 -13.38 0.21
CA VAL A 44 -12.99 -12.01 -0.35
C VAL A 44 -12.05 -11.12 0.46
N GLY A 45 -11.01 -10.61 -0.19
CA GLY A 45 -10.00 -9.75 0.42
C GLY A 45 -10.34 -8.29 0.24
N HIS A 46 -10.25 -7.50 1.31
CA HIS A 46 -10.31 -6.05 1.24
C HIS A 46 -8.89 -5.51 1.08
N SER A 47 -8.64 -4.74 0.04
CA SER A 47 -7.31 -4.19 -0.25
C SER A 47 -7.33 -2.68 -0.27
N TRP A 48 -6.33 -2.09 0.37
CA TRP A 48 -6.05 -0.67 0.33
C TRP A 48 -4.73 -0.47 -0.38
N THR A 49 -4.74 0.37 -1.40
CA THR A 49 -3.60 0.57 -2.28
C THR A 49 -3.23 2.04 -2.28
N LEU A 50 -1.97 2.35 -1.99
CA LEU A 50 -1.39 3.67 -2.19
C LEU A 50 -0.60 3.63 -3.51
N PHE A 51 -0.96 4.51 -4.43
CA PHE A 51 -0.23 4.70 -5.67
C PHE A 51 0.45 6.06 -5.68
N GLY A 52 1.69 6.08 -6.18
CA GLY A 52 2.44 7.29 -6.44
C GLY A 52 3.06 7.22 -7.83
N GLU A 53 2.89 8.26 -8.64
CA GLU A 53 3.51 8.39 -9.94
C GLU A 53 4.44 9.61 -9.96
N TYR A 54 5.65 9.40 -10.47
CA TYR A 54 6.65 10.42 -10.71
C TYR A 54 7.11 10.41 -12.19
N PRO A 55 6.69 11.38 -13.01
CA PRO A 55 7.14 11.51 -14.39
C PRO A 55 8.58 12.03 -14.40
N VAL A 56 9.50 11.18 -14.84
CA VAL A 56 10.92 11.53 -15.00
C VAL A 56 11.11 12.38 -16.25
N ASN A 57 10.36 12.05 -17.32
CA ASN A 57 10.27 12.85 -18.54
C ASN A 57 8.90 12.64 -19.23
N PRO A 58 8.56 13.34 -20.32
CA PRO A 58 7.27 13.18 -21.00
C PRO A 58 7.00 11.80 -21.61
N LYS A 59 7.98 10.89 -21.61
CA LYS A 59 7.88 9.53 -22.18
C LYS A 59 7.92 8.43 -21.11
N TYR A 60 8.40 8.72 -19.91
CA TYR A 60 8.66 7.74 -18.85
C TYR A 60 8.26 8.30 -17.48
N SER A 61 7.53 7.48 -16.74
CA SER A 61 7.22 7.70 -15.33
C SER A 61 7.63 6.50 -14.49
N ILE A 62 7.98 6.79 -13.24
CA ILE A 62 8.22 5.79 -12.20
C ILE A 62 6.95 5.72 -11.37
N GLN A 63 6.39 4.52 -11.25
CA GLN A 63 5.22 4.28 -10.41
C GLN A 63 5.63 3.45 -9.20
N LEU A 64 5.24 3.92 -8.03
CA LEU A 64 5.34 3.19 -6.77
C LEU A 64 3.92 2.75 -6.40
N LEU A 65 3.70 1.45 -6.36
CA LEU A 65 2.46 0.87 -5.87
C LEU A 65 2.78 0.10 -4.59
N THR A 66 2.12 0.46 -3.49
CA THR A 66 2.19 -0.29 -2.24
C THR A 66 0.78 -0.55 -1.77
N GLY A 67 0.47 -1.79 -1.45
CA GLY A 67 -0.87 -2.19 -1.04
C GLY A 67 -0.84 -3.14 0.13
N TYR A 68 -1.92 -3.12 0.90
CA TYR A 68 -2.16 -4.09 1.95
C TYR A 68 -3.52 -4.74 1.73
N THR A 69 -3.52 -6.07 1.66
CA THR A 69 -4.73 -6.87 1.45
C THR A 69 -5.01 -7.70 2.69
N ILE A 70 -6.23 -7.59 3.20
CA ILE A 70 -6.73 -8.36 4.33
C ILE A 70 -7.71 -9.40 3.80
N TYR A 71 -7.43 -10.65 4.08
CA TYR A 71 -8.38 -11.74 3.87
C TYR A 71 -9.09 -12.07 5.18
N ALA A 72 -10.39 -12.34 5.11
CA ALA A 72 -11.11 -12.88 6.25
C ALA A 72 -10.53 -14.27 6.58
N ALA A 73 -9.94 -14.41 7.78
CA ALA A 73 -9.47 -15.70 8.24
C ALA A 73 -10.68 -16.59 8.55
N ASN A 74 -10.68 -17.81 8.02
CA ASN A 74 -11.65 -18.81 8.43
C ASN A 74 -11.31 -19.21 9.88
N ILE A 75 -12.05 -18.65 10.84
CA ILE A 75 -11.89 -18.90 12.29
C ILE A 75 -12.04 -20.39 12.66
N GLY A 76 -12.50 -21.24 11.74
CA GLY A 76 -12.55 -22.69 11.92
C GLY A 76 -11.18 -23.38 11.85
N GLU A 77 -10.17 -22.78 11.21
CA GLU A 77 -8.87 -23.43 10.98
C GLU A 77 -7.69 -22.46 11.10
N ILE A 78 -6.81 -22.67 12.08
CA ILE A 78 -5.58 -21.89 12.27
C ILE A 78 -4.36 -22.78 11.97
N GLY A 79 -3.56 -22.42 10.96
CA GLY A 79 -2.28 -23.06 10.69
C GLY A 79 -1.19 -22.56 11.65
N TYR A 80 -0.62 -23.44 12.49
CA TYR A 80 0.53 -23.15 13.34
C TYR A 80 1.63 -24.20 13.16
N GLN A 81 2.85 -23.74 12.81
CA GLN A 81 4.03 -24.61 12.61
C GLN A 81 3.78 -25.80 11.67
N GLY A 82 3.06 -25.58 10.56
CA GLY A 82 2.78 -26.64 9.58
C GLY A 82 1.68 -27.62 9.99
N LYS A 83 1.00 -27.39 11.11
CA LYS A 83 -0.18 -28.14 11.55
C LYS A 83 -1.42 -27.26 11.51
N VAL A 84 -2.49 -27.75 10.87
CA VAL A 84 -3.79 -27.09 10.87
C VAL A 84 -4.50 -27.46 12.18
N ILE A 85 -4.92 -26.46 12.95
CA ILE A 85 -5.72 -26.60 14.16
C ILE A 85 -7.14 -26.23 13.79
N THR A 86 -8.02 -27.23 13.73
CA THR A 86 -9.46 -27.06 13.47
C THR A 86 -10.19 -26.89 14.80
N PHE A 87 -10.99 -25.85 14.94
CA PHE A 87 -11.87 -25.63 16.10
C PHE A 87 -13.28 -26.07 15.71
N ASP A 88 -13.65 -27.31 16.06
CA ASP A 88 -15.03 -27.78 15.97
C ASP A 88 -15.90 -26.94 16.91
N THR A 89 -16.98 -26.36 16.37
CA THR A 89 -17.98 -25.60 17.16
C THR A 89 -19.05 -26.54 17.72
#